data_AF-A0A6P4ZRZ9-F1
#
_entry.id   AF-A0A6P4ZRZ9-F1
#
_cell.length_a   1.000
_cell.length_b   1.000
_cell.length_c   1.000
_cell.angle_alpha   90.00
_cell.angle_beta   90.00
_cell.angle_gamma   90.00
#
_symmetry.space_group_name_H-M   'P 1'
#
loop_
_entity.id
_entity.type
_entity.pdbx_description
1 polymer ?
#
loop_
_entity_poly.entity_id
_entity_poly.type
_entity_poly.pdbx_seq_one_letter_code
_entity_poly.pdbx_strand_id
1 'polypeptide(L)'
;MAPLDLNHTHFILVDDGTTGRFSGADISVRTRLEQHIMEQTTGEGLKDLKIPVVLLVVEGGPGTLKNTKEAVEKKIPAVIIDGSGRAADVIAYGFKRTRKKDNKPLTMEEVGKKLMSTFELDYDSSGEPPPKAFELLDQLNYILQDPSLVSTA
;
A
#
# COMPACT_ATOMS: atom_id res chain seq x y z
N MET A 1 15.17 -11.72 -15.72
CA MET A 1 15.15 -10.25 -15.83
C MET A 1 13.76 -9.83 -16.28
N ALA A 2 13.21 -8.78 -15.69
CA ALA A 2 11.95 -8.18 -16.17
C ALA A 2 12.29 -7.11 -17.24
N PRO A 3 11.63 -7.11 -18.41
CA PRO A 3 11.84 -6.06 -19.42
C PRO A 3 11.23 -4.72 -18.96
N LEU A 4 11.73 -3.61 -19.52
CA LEU A 4 11.12 -2.29 -19.36
C LEU A 4 9.85 -2.17 -20.23
N ASP A 5 8.84 -1.45 -19.75
CA ASP A 5 7.62 -1.19 -20.52
C ASP A 5 7.85 -0.08 -21.56
N LEU A 6 7.51 -0.37 -22.81
CA LEU A 6 7.70 0.52 -23.96
C LEU A 6 6.70 1.69 -24.00
N ASN A 7 5.65 1.66 -23.17
CA ASN A 7 4.61 2.69 -23.16
C ASN A 7 4.93 3.87 -22.20
N HIS A 8 6.12 3.91 -21.61
CA HIS A 8 6.59 5.03 -20.79
C HIS A 8 7.46 6.02 -21.59
N THR A 9 7.35 7.31 -21.24
CA THR A 9 8.15 8.39 -21.86
C THR A 9 9.47 8.65 -21.14
N HIS A 10 9.58 8.30 -19.86
CA HIS A 10 10.73 8.55 -19.00
C HIS A 10 10.99 7.35 -18.09
N PHE A 11 12.26 7.12 -17.76
CA PHE A 11 12.70 6.05 -16.86
C PHE A 11 13.60 6.61 -15.76
N ILE A 12 13.36 6.19 -14.52
CA ILE A 12 14.26 6.42 -13.38
C ILE A 12 14.78 5.04 -12.96
N LEU A 13 16.07 4.81 -13.11
CA LEU A 13 16.73 3.55 -12.76
C LEU A 13 17.44 3.72 -11.42
N VAL A 14 17.03 2.92 -10.42
CA VAL A 14 17.60 2.95 -9.06
C VAL A 14 18.50 1.73 -8.90
N ASP A 15 19.75 1.98 -8.53
CA ASP A 15 20.76 0.94 -8.30
C ASP A 15 21.20 0.94 -6.82
N ASP A 16 21.20 -0.23 -6.21
CA ASP A 16 21.71 -0.49 -4.86
C ASP A 16 22.89 -1.48 -4.84
N GLY A 17 23.40 -1.84 -6.03
CA GLY A 17 24.48 -2.82 -6.23
C GLY A 17 24.04 -4.28 -6.18
N THR A 18 22.75 -4.58 -5.95
CA THR A 18 22.25 -5.96 -5.96
C THR A 18 21.84 -6.42 -7.35
N THR A 19 22.08 -7.69 -7.68
CA THR A 19 21.73 -8.26 -8.99
C THR A 19 20.89 -9.53 -8.83
N GLY A 20 19.98 -9.76 -9.79
CA GLY A 20 19.18 -10.99 -9.88
C GLY A 20 18.07 -11.14 -8.84
N ARG A 21 17.76 -10.12 -8.04
CA ARG A 21 16.68 -10.14 -7.04
C ARG A 21 15.95 -8.81 -6.97
N PHE A 22 14.72 -8.83 -6.47
CA PHE A 22 13.99 -7.62 -6.11
C PHE A 22 14.43 -7.18 -4.71
N SER A 23 15.24 -6.12 -4.63
CA SER A 23 15.69 -5.56 -3.36
C SER A 23 14.72 -4.54 -2.77
N GLY A 24 13.87 -3.94 -3.60
CA GLY A 24 12.99 -2.83 -3.22
C GLY A 24 13.73 -1.50 -3.05
N ALA A 25 14.91 -1.34 -3.66
CA ALA A 25 15.68 -0.09 -3.64
C ALA A 25 14.88 1.13 -4.15
N ASP A 26 13.99 0.90 -5.11
CA ASP A 26 13.11 1.91 -5.69
C ASP A 26 12.11 2.49 -4.68
N ILE A 27 11.68 1.71 -3.68
CA ILE A 27 10.59 2.07 -2.77
C ILE A 27 10.92 3.37 -2.02
N SER A 28 12.09 3.45 -1.39
CA SER A 28 12.52 4.63 -0.63
C SER A 28 12.72 5.86 -1.52
N VAL A 29 13.26 5.67 -2.72
CA VAL A 29 13.45 6.75 -3.70
C VAL A 29 12.10 7.29 -4.18
N ARG A 30 11.17 6.40 -4.53
CA ARG A 30 9.80 6.75 -4.95
C ARG A 30 9.10 7.56 -3.86
N THR A 31 9.08 7.08 -2.62
CA THR A 31 8.41 7.78 -1.51
C THR A 31 9.00 9.18 -1.29
N ARG A 32 10.33 9.33 -1.30
CA ARG A 32 10.96 10.65 -1.13
C ARG A 32 10.66 11.59 -2.29
N LEU A 33 10.60 11.07 -3.51
CA LEU A 33 10.26 11.85 -4.70
C LEU A 33 8.80 12.34 -4.63
N GLU A 34 7.87 11.46 -4.28
CA GLU A 34 6.45 11.81 -4.07
C GLU A 34 6.31 12.92 -3.02
N GLN A 35 6.96 12.76 -1.86
CA GLN A 35 6.97 13.78 -0.81
C GLN A 35 7.57 15.11 -1.28
N HIS A 36 8.68 15.08 -2.01
CA HIS A 36 9.31 16.28 -2.53
C HIS A 36 8.37 17.01 -3.50
N ILE A 37 7.70 16.30 -4.39
CA ILE A 37 6.71 16.86 -5.32
C ILE A 37 5.56 17.51 -4.56
N MET A 38 5.04 16.86 -3.52
CA MET A 38 3.96 17.42 -2.68
C MET A 38 4.34 18.74 -2.00
N GLU A 39 5.62 18.92 -1.67
CA GLU A 39 6.12 20.13 -1.02
C GLU A 39 6.33 21.28 -2.01
N GLN A 40 6.34 21.00 -3.31
CA GLN A 40 6.43 22.05 -4.32
C GLN A 40 5.12 22.84 -4.42
N THR A 41 5.25 24.10 -4.80
CA THR A 41 4.12 25.00 -5.05
C THR A 41 3.93 25.18 -6.54
N THR A 42 2.67 25.28 -6.98
CA THR A 42 2.37 25.58 -8.38
C THR A 42 2.64 27.06 -8.65
N GLY A 43 3.46 27.36 -9.66
CA GLY A 43 3.86 28.73 -10.01
C GLY A 43 2.75 29.57 -10.67
N GLU A 44 2.74 30.85 -10.30
CA GLU A 44 2.01 32.02 -10.83
C GLU A 44 0.47 31.96 -10.90
N GLY A 45 -0.16 32.41 -9.81
CA GLY A 45 -1.57 32.83 -9.78
C GLY A 45 -2.28 32.51 -8.47
N LEU A 46 -1.95 31.36 -7.87
CA LEU A 46 -2.42 30.89 -6.57
C LEU A 46 -1.20 30.70 -5.67
N LYS A 47 -0.73 31.79 -5.07
CA LYS A 47 0.36 31.71 -4.09
C LYS A 47 -0.08 30.76 -2.97
N ASP A 48 0.76 29.78 -2.66
CA ASP A 48 0.67 28.86 -1.51
C ASP A 48 -0.12 27.54 -1.67
N LEU A 49 -0.55 27.14 -2.87
CA LEU A 49 -1.09 25.78 -3.08
C LEU A 49 0.01 24.75 -3.35
N LYS A 50 0.04 23.70 -2.53
CA LYS A 50 0.87 22.51 -2.71
C LYS A 50 0.34 21.61 -3.81
N ILE A 51 1.23 20.85 -4.46
CA ILE A 51 0.85 19.85 -5.46
C ILE A 51 0.16 18.67 -4.75
N PRO A 52 -1.11 18.33 -5.10
CA PRO A 52 -1.77 17.16 -4.54
C PRO A 52 -1.19 15.88 -5.15
N VAL A 53 -0.89 14.89 -4.29
CA VAL A 53 -0.45 13.56 -4.69
C VAL A 53 -1.39 12.53 -4.06
N VAL A 54 -1.78 11.52 -4.84
CA VAL A 54 -2.69 10.44 -4.44
C VAL A 54 -2.13 9.11 -4.91
N LEU A 55 -2.20 8.09 -4.06
CA LEU A 55 -1.88 6.71 -4.42
C LEU A 55 -3.13 6.00 -4.93
N LEU A 56 -3.08 5.40 -6.12
CA LEU A 56 -4.12 4.50 -6.63
C LEU A 56 -3.67 3.05 -6.44
N VAL A 57 -4.48 2.24 -5.78
CA VAL A 57 -4.19 0.82 -5.54
C VAL A 57 -5.15 -0.04 -6.36
N VAL A 58 -4.59 -0.76 -7.33
CA VAL A 58 -5.27 -1.74 -8.18
C VAL A 58 -4.54 -3.06 -8.04
N GLU A 59 -5.26 -4.13 -7.72
CA GLU A 59 -4.65 -5.44 -7.45
C GLU A 59 -3.57 -5.36 -6.35
N GLY A 60 -2.62 -6.30 -6.33
CA GLY A 60 -1.33 -6.15 -5.66
C GLY A 60 -0.91 -7.35 -4.83
N GLY A 61 0.38 -7.40 -4.50
CA GLY A 61 0.95 -8.42 -3.63
C GLY A 61 1.09 -7.96 -2.18
N PRO A 62 1.73 -8.77 -1.31
CA PRO A 62 2.05 -8.37 0.06
C PRO A 62 2.85 -7.06 0.15
N GLY A 63 3.72 -6.79 -0.82
CA GLY A 63 4.47 -5.52 -0.90
C GLY A 63 3.59 -4.29 -1.13
N THR A 64 2.39 -4.46 -1.69
CA THR A 64 1.44 -3.37 -1.88
C THR A 64 0.89 -2.88 -0.54
N LEU A 65 0.61 -3.76 0.43
CA LEU A 65 0.23 -3.36 1.80
C LEU A 65 1.33 -2.51 2.44
N LYS A 66 2.60 -2.92 2.32
CA LYS A 66 3.74 -2.14 2.79
C LYS A 66 3.80 -0.76 2.13
N ASN A 67 3.69 -0.69 0.80
CA ASN A 67 3.74 0.57 0.06
C ASN A 67 2.57 1.51 0.43
N THR A 68 1.35 0.97 0.58
CA THR A 68 0.19 1.75 1.00
C THR A 68 0.34 2.26 2.43
N LYS A 69 0.87 1.44 3.35
CA LYS A 69 1.20 1.86 4.71
C LYS A 69 2.16 3.05 4.69
N GLU A 70 3.25 2.95 3.93
CA GLU A 70 4.25 4.02 3.81
C GLU A 70 3.65 5.30 3.22
N ALA A 71 2.78 5.21 2.21
CA ALA A 71 2.06 6.36 1.67
C ALA A 71 1.18 7.05 2.74
N VAL A 72 0.40 6.26 3.50
CA VAL A 72 -0.46 6.76 4.59
C VAL A 72 0.37 7.37 5.72
N GLU A 73 1.53 6.79 6.07
CA GLU A 73 2.51 7.36 7.01
C GLU A 73 2.96 8.76 6.59
N LYS A 74 3.12 8.98 5.27
CA LYS A 74 3.51 10.27 4.69
C LYS A 74 2.33 11.20 4.40
N LYS A 75 1.12 10.87 4.86
CA LYS A 75 -0.11 11.65 4.62
C LYS A 75 -0.48 11.76 3.13
N ILE A 76 -0.08 10.78 2.33
CA ILE A 76 -0.55 10.62 0.94
C ILE A 76 -1.87 9.84 0.98
N PRO A 77 -2.99 10.41 0.54
CA PRO A 77 -4.26 9.69 0.46
C PRO A 77 -4.18 8.52 -0.53
N ALA A 78 -4.79 7.39 -0.17
CA ALA A 78 -4.90 6.20 -0.98
C ALA A 78 -6.34 5.96 -1.45
N VAL A 79 -6.51 5.77 -2.76
CA VAL A 79 -7.75 5.32 -3.40
C VAL A 79 -7.58 3.84 -3.72
N ILE A 80 -8.42 3.01 -3.09
CA ILE A 80 -8.41 1.57 -3.24
C ILE A 80 -9.52 1.18 -4.22
N ILE A 81 -9.17 0.51 -5.31
CA ILE A 81 -10.17 0.02 -6.26
C ILE A 81 -10.69 -1.32 -5.77
N ASP A 82 -11.89 -1.32 -5.20
CA ASP A 82 -12.53 -2.50 -4.62
C ASP A 82 -13.01 -3.45 -5.73
N GLY A 83 -12.74 -4.74 -5.57
CA GLY A 83 -12.99 -5.74 -6.60
C GLY A 83 -11.95 -5.77 -7.71
N SER A 84 -10.89 -4.94 -7.64
CA SER A 84 -9.76 -5.09 -8.55
C SER A 84 -8.95 -6.35 -8.26
N GLY A 85 -9.01 -6.90 -7.04
CA GLY A 85 -8.34 -8.13 -6.66
C GLY A 85 -7.26 -7.97 -5.60
N ARG A 86 -6.80 -9.12 -5.12
CA ARG A 86 -5.68 -9.32 -4.18
C ARG A 86 -5.56 -8.27 -3.07
N ALA A 87 -4.44 -7.53 -3.01
CA ALA A 87 -4.15 -6.59 -1.91
C ALA A 87 -5.21 -5.48 -1.80
N ALA A 88 -5.66 -4.92 -2.92
CA ALA A 88 -6.72 -3.92 -2.94
C ALA A 88 -8.00 -4.44 -2.28
N ASP A 89 -8.41 -5.67 -2.60
CA ASP A 89 -9.60 -6.27 -1.99
C ASP A 89 -9.40 -6.59 -0.50
N VAL A 90 -8.18 -6.89 -0.04
CA VAL A 90 -7.91 -7.10 1.39
C VAL A 90 -8.07 -5.77 2.15
N ILE A 91 -7.53 -4.68 1.59
CA ILE A 91 -7.67 -3.34 2.18
C ILE A 91 -9.14 -2.91 2.18
N ALA A 92 -9.85 -3.06 1.07
CA ALA A 92 -11.27 -2.70 0.96
C ALA A 92 -12.14 -3.54 1.91
N TYR A 93 -11.88 -4.85 2.03
CA TYR A 93 -12.57 -5.74 2.95
C TYR A 93 -12.34 -5.36 4.43
N GLY A 94 -11.12 -4.97 4.77
CA GLY A 94 -10.77 -4.44 6.09
C GLY A 94 -11.48 -3.11 6.35
N PHE A 95 -11.36 -2.14 5.45
CA PHE A 95 -11.96 -0.80 5.55
C PHE A 95 -13.46 -0.85 5.87
N LYS A 96 -14.22 -1.72 5.19
CA LYS A 96 -15.65 -1.92 5.44
C LYS A 96 -15.96 -2.48 6.84
N ARG A 97 -15.04 -3.26 7.43
CA ARG A 97 -15.19 -3.84 8.78
C ARG A 97 -14.80 -2.86 9.87
N THR A 98 -13.67 -2.17 9.71
CA THR A 98 -13.19 -1.21 10.69
C THR A 98 -14.21 -0.09 10.89
N ARG A 99 -14.85 0.39 9.81
CA ARG A 99 -15.94 1.38 9.89
C ARG A 99 -17.17 0.89 10.68
N LYS A 100 -17.48 -0.40 10.64
CA LYS A 100 -18.58 -1.00 11.44
C LYS A 100 -18.20 -1.17 12.92
N LYS A 101 -16.92 -1.05 13.25
CA LYS A 101 -16.34 -1.31 14.57
C LYS A 101 -15.72 -0.04 15.17
N ASP A 102 -16.23 1.13 14.82
CA ASP A 102 -15.75 2.44 15.31
C ASP A 102 -14.24 2.64 15.14
N ASN A 103 -13.69 2.22 13.99
CA ASN A 103 -12.26 2.29 13.65
C ASN A 103 -11.32 1.51 14.60
N LYS A 104 -11.83 0.50 15.31
CA LYS A 104 -10.99 -0.40 16.13
C LYS A 104 -10.16 -1.36 15.26
N PRO A 105 -8.93 -1.73 15.69
CA PRO A 105 -8.11 -2.70 14.99
C PRO A 105 -8.82 -4.04 14.75
N LEU A 106 -8.48 -4.65 13.62
CA LEU A 106 -8.94 -5.96 13.17
C LEU A 106 -8.07 -7.07 13.75
N THR A 107 -8.65 -8.24 13.97
CA THR A 107 -7.96 -9.45 14.44
C THR A 107 -7.80 -10.49 13.33
N MET A 108 -6.95 -11.50 13.55
CA MET A 108 -6.82 -12.63 12.64
C MET A 108 -8.11 -13.44 12.50
N GLU A 109 -8.97 -13.45 13.50
CA GLU A 109 -10.29 -14.08 13.41
C GLU A 109 -11.18 -13.35 12.38
N GLU A 110 -11.10 -12.03 12.32
CA GLU A 110 -11.98 -11.20 11.48
C GLU A 110 -11.55 -11.18 10.00
N VAL A 111 -10.25 -11.16 9.74
CA VAL A 111 -9.70 -10.99 8.38
C VAL A 111 -8.69 -12.04 7.94
N GLY A 112 -8.19 -12.87 8.86
CA GLY A 112 -7.08 -13.79 8.62
C GLY A 112 -7.34 -14.75 7.47
N LYS A 113 -8.53 -15.36 7.39
CA LYS A 113 -8.87 -16.28 6.28
C LYS A 113 -8.75 -15.61 4.91
N LYS A 114 -9.24 -14.38 4.75
CA LYS A 114 -9.16 -13.64 3.47
C LYS A 114 -7.73 -13.21 3.18
N LEU A 115 -7.03 -12.70 4.18
CA LEU A 115 -5.64 -12.26 4.05
C LEU A 115 -4.75 -13.43 3.63
N MET A 116 -4.86 -14.56 4.32
CA MET A 116 -4.08 -15.77 4.03
C MET A 116 -4.38 -16.35 2.66
N SER A 117 -5.66 -16.49 2.29
CA SER A 117 -6.02 -17.00 0.97
C SER A 117 -5.57 -16.08 -0.16
N THR A 118 -5.57 -14.77 0.06
CA THR A 118 -5.17 -13.77 -0.94
C THR A 118 -3.67 -13.80 -1.24
N PHE A 119 -2.86 -14.07 -0.22
CA PHE A 119 -1.41 -14.06 -0.32
C PHE A 119 -0.78 -15.46 -0.28
N GLU A 120 -1.62 -16.49 -0.47
CA GLU A 120 -1.19 -17.90 -0.54
C GLU A 120 -0.32 -18.29 0.67
N LEU A 121 -0.75 -17.87 1.87
CA LEU A 121 -0.06 -18.19 3.11
C LEU A 121 -0.64 -19.47 3.72
N ASP A 122 0.24 -20.41 4.04
CA ASP A 122 -0.11 -21.64 4.73
C ASP A 122 -0.09 -21.48 6.24
N TYR A 123 -0.99 -22.19 6.93
CA TYR A 123 -0.90 -22.38 8.37
C TYR A 123 0.37 -23.14 8.73
N ASP A 124 0.90 -22.87 9.92
CA ASP A 124 2.03 -23.64 10.43
C ASP A 124 1.62 -25.06 10.85
N SER A 125 2.60 -25.86 11.29
CA SER A 125 2.38 -27.23 11.74
C SER A 125 1.43 -27.36 12.93
N SER A 126 1.19 -26.27 13.67
CA SER A 126 0.30 -26.20 14.83
C SER A 126 -1.12 -25.78 14.45
N GLY A 127 -1.37 -25.44 13.18
CA GLY A 127 -2.63 -24.91 12.69
C GLY A 127 -2.79 -23.40 12.91
N GLU A 128 -1.73 -22.69 13.26
CA GLU A 128 -1.75 -21.25 13.52
C GLU A 128 -1.30 -20.44 12.29
N PRO A 129 -1.79 -19.20 12.11
CA PRO A 129 -1.30 -18.35 11.04
C PRO A 129 0.21 -18.08 11.19
N PRO A 130 0.97 -18.03 10.09
CA PRO A 130 2.41 -17.81 10.16
C PRO A 130 2.73 -16.38 10.63
N PRO A 131 3.93 -16.10 11.17
CA PRO A 131 4.33 -14.75 11.59
C PRO A 131 4.12 -13.67 10.52
N LYS A 132 4.28 -14.04 9.24
CA LYS A 132 4.04 -13.12 8.12
C LYS A 132 2.60 -12.64 8.03
N ALA A 133 1.61 -13.46 8.41
CA ALA A 133 0.22 -13.08 8.40
C ALA A 133 -0.07 -11.97 9.43
N PHE A 134 0.56 -12.04 10.61
CA PHE A 134 0.46 -11.00 11.64
C PHE A 134 1.13 -9.70 11.19
N GLU A 135 2.29 -9.76 10.54
CA GLU A 135 2.95 -8.57 9.97
C GLU A 135 2.04 -7.86 8.94
N LEU A 136 1.35 -8.62 8.09
CA LEU A 136 0.42 -8.08 7.10
C LEU A 136 -0.86 -7.53 7.76
N LEU A 137 -1.33 -8.15 8.84
CA LEU A 137 -2.44 -7.62 9.64
C LEU A 137 -2.07 -6.29 10.30
N ASP A 138 -0.85 -6.16 10.82
CA ASP A 138 -0.36 -4.91 11.41
C ASP A 138 -0.28 -3.80 10.36
N GLN A 139 0.21 -4.11 9.16
CA GLN A 139 0.22 -3.17 8.03
C GLN A 139 -1.20 -2.75 7.64
N LEU A 140 -2.13 -3.70 7.54
CA LEU A 140 -3.54 -3.43 7.25
C LEU A 140 -4.17 -2.53 8.32
N ASN A 141 -3.97 -2.84 9.60
CA ASN A 141 -4.50 -2.04 10.70
C ASN A 141 -3.94 -0.61 10.69
N TYR A 142 -2.65 -0.45 10.38
CA TYR A 142 -2.04 0.87 10.24
C TYR A 142 -2.68 1.67 9.09
N ILE A 143 -2.89 1.05 7.93
CA ILE A 143 -3.56 1.71 6.78
C ILE A 143 -4.95 2.20 7.19
N LEU A 144 -5.68 1.40 7.95
CA LEU A 144 -7.09 1.64 8.26
C LEU A 144 -7.34 2.51 9.50
N GLN A 145 -6.29 2.91 10.22
CA GLN A 145 -6.43 3.71 11.45
C GLN A 145 -6.89 5.15 11.19
N ASP A 146 -6.53 5.73 10.04
CA ASP A 146 -6.88 7.09 9.64
C ASP A 146 -7.85 7.03 8.44
N PRO A 147 -9.18 6.99 8.69
CA PRO A 147 -10.17 6.83 7.64
C PRO A 147 -10.29 8.05 6.72
N SER A 148 -9.59 9.16 7.01
CA SER A 148 -9.55 10.34 6.14
C SER A 148 -8.55 10.18 4.98
N LEU A 149 -7.60 9.25 5.11
CA LEU A 149 -6.55 9.01 4.12
C LEU A 149 -6.82 7.81 3.22
N VAL A 150 -7.88 7.04 3.47
CA VAL A 150 -8.22 5.85 2.69
C VAL A 150 -9.66 5.93 2.21
N SER A 151 -9.85 5.72 0.92
CA SER A 151 -11.16 5.62 0.29
C SER A 151 -11.22 4.37 -0.58
N THR A 152 -12.42 3.79 -0.71
CA THR A 152 -12.69 2.66 -1.61
C THR A 152 -13.59 3.16 -2.74
N ALA A 153 -13.20 2.92 -3.98
CA ALA A 153 -13.93 3.27 -5.19
C ALA A 153 -14.39 2.00 -5.93
#